data_AF-A0A949FV85-F1
#
_entry.id   AF-A0A949FV85-F1
#
_cell.length_a   1.000
_cell.length_b   1.000
_cell.length_c   1.000
_cell.angle_alpha   90.00
_cell.angle_beta   90.00
_cell.angle_gamma   90.00
#
_symmetry.space_group_name_H-M   'P 1'
#
loop_
_entity.id
_entity.type
_entity.pdbx_description
1 polymer ?
#
loop_
_entity_poly.entity_id
_entity_poly.type
_entity_poly.pdbx_seq_one_letter_code
_entity_poly.pdbx_strand_id
1 'polypeptide(L)'
;ANGVQGLQLLDGAQARAMEPALRAVAALYSPYTGIVDSHGLMTALLGQAQAHGAQLAVYSPVLGGEVLGDGSLLLEVGGDEPMRLRARTVVNAAGLTAPALARRIRGLPVSTVPPAHFCKGHYFSLQGRSPFARLVYPVHTSAGLGTHLTLDLAGQARFGPDVEWLAAQAAADAVVPDDLGVDYRVDNSRAEVFERDIRRYWPGLPAGALLPAYSGIRPKTVGPGVPAADFCISGPAQHGVASWVGLYGIESPGLTSCLPLADAVLEALA
;
A
#
# COMPACT_ATOMS: atom_id res chain seq x y z
N ALA A 1 25.65 0.86 -5.31
CA ALA A 1 24.70 1.99 -5.35
C ALA A 1 23.36 1.47 -5.85
N ASN A 2 22.23 1.99 -5.35
CA ASN A 2 20.89 1.41 -5.55
C ASN A 2 20.25 1.69 -6.94
N GLY A 3 21.05 2.00 -7.96
CA GLY A 3 20.55 2.24 -9.33
C GLY A 3 19.74 3.54 -9.54
N VAL A 4 19.49 4.34 -8.50
CA VAL A 4 18.75 5.61 -8.62
C VAL A 4 19.63 6.68 -9.28
N GLN A 5 19.18 7.20 -10.42
CA GLN A 5 19.90 8.18 -11.23
C GLN A 5 19.37 9.59 -11.04
N GLY A 6 20.20 10.59 -11.37
CA GLY A 6 19.79 11.99 -11.44
C GLY A 6 19.59 12.70 -10.09
N LEU A 7 19.89 12.04 -8.97
CA LEU A 7 19.82 12.68 -7.65
C LEU A 7 20.80 13.85 -7.55
N GLN A 8 20.32 14.99 -7.08
CA GLN A 8 21.12 16.20 -6.89
C GLN A 8 21.04 16.65 -5.44
N LEU A 9 22.20 16.80 -4.80
CA LEU A 9 22.28 17.45 -3.50
C LEU A 9 22.16 18.96 -3.71
N LEU A 10 21.20 19.58 -3.03
CA LEU A 10 20.95 21.01 -3.07
C LEU A 10 21.22 21.61 -1.69
N ASP A 11 21.84 22.79 -1.66
CA ASP A 11 21.82 23.60 -0.45
C ASP A 11 20.42 24.22 -0.23
N GLY A 12 20.21 24.82 0.95
CA GLY A 12 18.93 25.43 1.29
C GLY A 12 18.54 26.62 0.40
N ALA A 13 19.49 27.35 -0.17
CA ALA A 13 19.19 28.47 -1.07
C ALA A 13 18.73 27.98 -2.44
N GLN A 14 19.39 26.95 -2.99
CA GLN A 14 18.99 26.27 -4.21
C GLN A 14 17.59 25.63 -4.06
N ALA A 15 17.34 24.95 -2.94
CA ALA A 15 16.04 24.37 -2.65
C ALA A 15 14.93 25.44 -2.57
N ARG A 16 15.20 26.59 -1.91
CA ARG A 16 14.27 27.73 -1.86
C ARG A 16 14.07 28.42 -3.20
N ALA A 17 15.09 28.48 -4.05
CA ALA A 17 14.94 29.01 -5.39
C ALA A 17 13.96 28.16 -6.22
N MET A 18 13.91 26.85 -5.98
CA MET A 18 12.95 25.94 -6.62
C MET A 18 11.57 25.95 -5.97
N GLU A 19 11.51 26.07 -4.64
CA GLU A 19 10.30 26.04 -3.83
C GLU A 19 10.34 27.17 -2.78
N PRO A 20 9.87 28.39 -3.10
CA PRO A 20 10.05 29.58 -2.25
C PRO A 20 9.47 29.48 -0.84
N ALA A 21 8.44 28.66 -0.65
CA ALA A 21 7.81 28.42 0.65
C ALA A 21 8.59 27.42 1.54
N LEU A 22 9.63 26.76 1.01
CA LEU A 22 10.37 25.71 1.69
C LEU A 22 11.36 26.28 2.71
N ARG A 23 11.35 25.71 3.93
CA ARG A 23 12.42 25.86 4.90
C ARG A 23 13.22 24.56 4.97
N ALA A 24 14.44 24.60 4.44
CA ALA A 24 15.39 23.49 4.50
C ALA A 24 16.83 24.02 4.65
N VAL A 25 17.68 23.23 5.32
CA VAL A 25 19.14 23.46 5.40
C VAL A 25 19.82 22.94 4.13
N ALA A 26 19.37 21.78 3.65
CA ALA A 26 19.75 21.14 2.40
C ALA A 26 18.57 20.27 1.93
N ALA A 27 18.60 19.84 0.67
CA ALA A 27 17.60 18.94 0.11
C ALA A 27 18.26 17.95 -0.87
N LEU A 28 17.61 16.82 -1.08
CA LEU A 28 17.95 15.89 -2.16
C LEU A 28 16.87 15.99 -3.23
N TYR A 29 17.21 16.53 -4.39
CA TYR A 29 16.29 16.60 -5.52
C TYR A 29 16.30 15.28 -6.29
N SER A 30 15.12 14.68 -6.41
CA SER A 30 14.87 13.47 -7.19
C SER A 30 14.03 13.81 -8.42
N PRO A 31 14.65 13.95 -9.61
CA PRO A 31 13.96 14.46 -10.80
C PRO A 31 12.97 13.46 -11.42
N TYR A 32 13.11 12.18 -11.11
CA TYR A 32 12.28 11.11 -11.68
C TYR A 32 11.15 10.66 -10.76
N THR A 33 11.04 11.22 -9.56
CA THR A 33 9.86 10.98 -8.72
C THR A 33 8.65 11.65 -9.35
N GLY A 34 7.56 10.90 -9.50
CA GLY A 34 6.32 11.37 -10.10
C GLY A 34 5.07 10.87 -9.38
N ILE A 35 3.92 11.15 -9.99
CA ILE A 35 2.60 10.74 -9.53
C ILE A 35 1.84 10.10 -10.69
N VAL A 36 0.85 9.27 -10.39
CA VAL A 36 0.04 8.54 -11.38
C VAL A 36 -1.42 8.49 -10.94
N ASP A 37 -2.35 8.50 -11.89
CA ASP A 37 -3.74 8.12 -11.63
C ASP A 37 -3.81 6.61 -11.39
N SER A 38 -3.90 6.20 -10.13
CA SER A 38 -3.97 4.79 -9.78
C SER A 38 -5.24 4.11 -10.29
N HIS A 39 -6.38 4.82 -10.35
CA HIS A 39 -7.62 4.26 -10.88
C HIS A 39 -7.51 4.07 -12.38
N GLY A 40 -7.04 5.10 -13.10
CA GLY A 40 -6.76 5.01 -14.53
C GLY A 40 -5.79 3.86 -14.87
N LEU A 41 -4.72 3.68 -14.07
CA LEU A 41 -3.80 2.55 -14.21
C LEU A 41 -4.52 1.21 -14.03
N MET A 42 -5.28 1.02 -12.95
CA MET A 42 -6.02 -0.24 -12.71
C MET A 42 -7.04 -0.52 -13.81
N THR A 43 -7.78 0.49 -14.27
CA THR A 43 -8.73 0.36 -15.39
C THR A 43 -8.01 -0.04 -16.68
N ALA A 44 -6.86 0.55 -16.97
CA ALA A 44 -6.05 0.18 -18.14
C ALA A 44 -5.56 -1.27 -18.06
N LEU A 45 -5.04 -1.69 -16.90
CA LEU A 45 -4.58 -3.07 -16.68
C LEU A 45 -5.72 -4.09 -16.79
N LEU A 46 -6.90 -3.79 -16.23
CA LEU A 46 -8.09 -4.63 -16.39
C LEU A 46 -8.50 -4.75 -17.86
N GLY A 47 -8.54 -3.64 -18.59
CA GLY A 47 -8.85 -3.64 -20.02
C GLY A 47 -7.86 -4.49 -20.84
N GLN A 48 -6.57 -4.39 -20.53
CA GLN A 48 -5.55 -5.24 -21.15
C GLN A 48 -5.76 -6.72 -20.82
N ALA A 49 -6.02 -7.06 -19.55
CA ALA A 49 -6.27 -8.44 -19.15
C ALA A 49 -7.50 -9.04 -19.87
N GLN A 50 -8.60 -8.29 -19.93
CA GLN A 50 -9.84 -8.72 -20.59
C GLN A 50 -9.66 -8.87 -22.12
N ALA A 51 -8.90 -7.98 -22.75
CA ALA A 51 -8.55 -8.11 -24.17
C ALA A 51 -7.76 -9.40 -24.48
N HIS A 52 -7.11 -9.99 -23.47
CA HIS A 52 -6.39 -11.27 -23.55
C HIS A 52 -7.18 -12.43 -22.90
N GLY A 53 -8.48 -12.28 -22.71
CA GLY A 53 -9.39 -13.36 -22.28
C GLY A 53 -9.56 -13.53 -20.78
N ALA A 54 -9.00 -12.65 -19.95
CA ALA A 54 -9.29 -12.66 -18.51
C ALA A 54 -10.74 -12.24 -18.22
N GLN A 55 -11.30 -12.77 -17.13
CA GLN A 55 -12.63 -12.38 -16.65
C GLN A 55 -12.51 -11.77 -15.25
N LEU A 56 -13.36 -10.79 -14.96
CA LEU A 56 -13.49 -10.19 -13.63
C LEU A 56 -14.85 -10.57 -13.05
N ALA A 57 -14.84 -11.29 -11.93
CA ALA A 57 -16.02 -11.57 -11.12
C ALA A 57 -15.96 -10.70 -9.85
N VAL A 58 -16.89 -9.76 -9.72
CA VAL A 58 -17.04 -8.90 -8.53
C VAL A 58 -18.09 -9.49 -7.59
N TYR A 59 -18.07 -9.08 -6.32
CA TYR A 59 -18.94 -9.64 -5.26
C TYR A 59 -18.80 -11.18 -5.12
N SER A 60 -17.64 -11.72 -5.45
CA SER A 60 -17.31 -13.16 -5.38
C SER A 60 -16.18 -13.41 -4.38
N PRO A 61 -16.40 -13.21 -3.06
CA PRO A 61 -15.35 -13.36 -2.06
C PRO A 61 -14.85 -14.81 -1.99
N VAL A 62 -13.54 -15.02 -2.08
CA VAL A 62 -12.95 -16.33 -1.80
C VAL A 62 -12.86 -16.50 -0.29
N LEU A 63 -13.55 -17.50 0.24
CA LEU A 63 -13.68 -17.74 1.68
C LEU A 63 -12.65 -18.72 2.23
N GLY A 64 -12.02 -19.50 1.34
CA GLY A 64 -11.06 -20.55 1.65
C GLY A 64 -10.93 -21.53 0.49
N GLY A 65 -10.38 -22.71 0.77
CA GLY A 65 -10.26 -23.76 -0.22
C GLY A 65 -9.39 -24.92 0.25
N GLU A 66 -9.08 -25.82 -0.67
CA GLU A 66 -8.22 -26.98 -0.41
C GLU A 66 -7.35 -27.34 -1.60
N VAL A 67 -6.12 -27.78 -1.32
CA VAL A 67 -5.24 -28.42 -2.28
C VAL A 67 -5.73 -29.86 -2.47
N LEU A 68 -6.02 -30.23 -3.71
CA LEU A 68 -6.50 -31.55 -4.09
C LEU A 68 -5.32 -32.52 -4.32
N GLY A 69 -5.60 -33.82 -4.33
CA GLY A 69 -4.59 -34.86 -4.51
C GLY A 69 -3.86 -34.83 -5.87
N ASP A 70 -4.43 -34.17 -6.87
CA ASP A 70 -3.79 -33.94 -8.17
C ASP A 70 -2.96 -32.63 -8.22
N GLY A 71 -2.84 -31.93 -7.09
CA GLY A 71 -2.12 -30.68 -6.97
C GLY A 71 -2.90 -29.42 -7.35
N SER A 72 -4.13 -29.52 -7.88
CA SER A 72 -4.97 -28.35 -8.16
C SER A 72 -5.61 -27.77 -6.88
N LEU A 73 -6.09 -26.53 -6.92
CA LEU A 73 -6.88 -25.94 -5.82
C LEU A 73 -8.37 -25.99 -6.12
N LEU A 74 -9.15 -26.32 -5.10
CA LEU A 74 -10.59 -26.13 -5.08
C LEU A 74 -10.91 -24.97 -4.14
N LEU A 75 -11.32 -23.83 -4.71
CA LEU A 75 -11.68 -22.61 -3.99
C LEU A 75 -13.15 -22.64 -3.60
N GLU A 76 -13.45 -22.13 -2.42
CA GLU A 76 -14.79 -21.89 -1.91
C GLU A 76 -15.11 -20.40 -2.11
N VAL A 77 -15.97 -20.10 -3.08
CA VAL A 77 -16.35 -18.73 -3.45
C VAL A 77 -17.74 -18.45 -2.87
N GLY A 78 -17.86 -17.40 -2.07
CA GLY A 78 -19.10 -16.91 -1.49
C GLY A 78 -19.82 -15.90 -2.38
N GLY A 79 -20.64 -15.05 -1.76
CA GLY A 79 -21.54 -14.12 -2.45
C GLY A 79 -22.98 -14.63 -2.45
N ASP A 80 -23.83 -13.99 -3.24
CA ASP A 80 -25.27 -14.32 -3.32
C ASP A 80 -25.50 -15.71 -3.94
N GLU A 81 -24.61 -16.15 -4.83
CA GLU A 81 -24.61 -17.49 -5.43
C GLU A 81 -23.28 -18.20 -5.14
N PRO A 82 -23.13 -18.84 -3.96
CA PRO A 82 -21.90 -19.52 -3.59
C PRO A 82 -21.57 -20.68 -4.54
N MET A 83 -20.29 -20.87 -4.83
CA MET A 83 -19.82 -21.93 -5.72
C MET A 83 -18.45 -22.47 -5.31
N ARG A 84 -18.07 -23.60 -5.93
CA ARG A 84 -16.71 -24.13 -5.84
C ARG A 84 -16.02 -24.00 -7.20
N LEU A 85 -14.84 -23.39 -7.21
CA LEU A 85 -14.06 -23.16 -8.42
C LEU A 85 -12.76 -23.97 -8.35
N ARG A 86 -12.51 -24.84 -9.32
CA ARG A 86 -11.24 -25.55 -9.43
C ARG A 86 -10.26 -24.77 -10.29
N ALA A 87 -9.05 -24.53 -9.78
CA ALA A 87 -8.00 -23.81 -10.47
C ALA A 87 -6.68 -24.60 -10.44
N ARG A 88 -5.92 -24.53 -11.54
CA ARG A 88 -4.57 -25.12 -11.61
C ARG A 88 -3.54 -24.24 -10.91
N THR A 89 -3.79 -22.94 -10.87
CA THR A 89 -2.90 -21.93 -10.30
C THR A 89 -3.76 -20.86 -9.63
N VAL A 90 -3.34 -20.43 -8.44
CA VAL A 90 -3.98 -19.38 -7.65
C VAL A 90 -2.91 -18.42 -7.17
N VAL A 91 -3.10 -17.14 -7.50
CA VAL A 91 -2.28 -16.03 -6.99
C VAL A 91 -3.11 -15.30 -5.95
N ASN A 92 -2.71 -15.38 -4.69
CA ASN A 92 -3.33 -14.65 -3.60
C ASN A 92 -2.73 -13.25 -3.49
N ALA A 93 -3.43 -12.28 -4.10
CA ALA A 93 -3.13 -10.86 -4.03
C ALA A 93 -4.16 -10.08 -3.17
N ALA A 94 -4.72 -10.70 -2.12
CA ALA A 94 -5.83 -10.15 -1.32
C ALA A 94 -5.43 -9.03 -0.33
N GLY A 95 -4.24 -8.42 -0.49
CA GLY A 95 -3.80 -7.28 0.30
C GLY A 95 -3.86 -7.51 1.82
N LEU A 96 -4.71 -6.73 2.51
CA LEU A 96 -4.90 -6.80 3.97
C LEU A 96 -5.28 -8.20 4.47
N THR A 97 -6.10 -8.93 3.70
CA THR A 97 -6.63 -10.24 4.11
C THR A 97 -5.83 -11.41 3.52
N ALA A 98 -4.75 -11.16 2.77
CA ALA A 98 -3.96 -12.21 2.14
C ALA A 98 -3.45 -13.27 3.13
N PRO A 99 -2.90 -12.94 4.31
CA PRO A 99 -2.52 -13.95 5.29
C PRO A 99 -3.71 -14.75 5.83
N ALA A 100 -4.84 -14.09 6.09
CA ALA A 100 -6.05 -14.76 6.59
C ALA A 100 -6.58 -15.78 5.58
N LEU A 101 -6.65 -15.39 4.30
CA LEU A 101 -7.08 -16.29 3.22
C LEU A 101 -6.14 -17.48 3.07
N ALA A 102 -4.83 -17.25 3.11
CA ALA A 102 -3.83 -18.32 3.03
C ALA A 102 -4.00 -19.35 4.15
N ARG A 103 -4.26 -18.92 5.39
CA ARG A 103 -4.52 -19.84 6.52
C ARG A 103 -5.79 -20.68 6.35
N ARG A 104 -6.74 -20.24 5.51
CA ARG A 104 -7.97 -20.97 5.18
C ARG A 104 -7.84 -21.92 3.99
N ILE A 105 -6.65 -22.02 3.39
CA ILE A 105 -6.37 -23.03 2.36
C ILE A 105 -5.87 -24.31 3.01
N ARG A 106 -6.72 -25.34 3.04
CA ARG A 106 -6.33 -26.68 3.53
C ARG A 106 -5.26 -27.26 2.62
N GLY A 107 -4.16 -27.74 3.21
CA GLY A 107 -3.01 -28.25 2.47
C GLY A 107 -1.90 -27.22 2.21
N LEU A 108 -2.12 -25.93 2.51
CA LEU A 108 -1.05 -24.94 2.58
C LEU A 108 -0.44 -24.95 4.00
N PRO A 109 0.90 -25.11 4.17
CA PRO A 109 1.50 -25.12 5.50
C PRO A 109 1.36 -23.76 6.20
N VAL A 110 0.59 -23.71 7.29
CA VAL A 110 0.31 -22.46 8.03
C VAL A 110 1.58 -21.78 8.53
N SER A 111 2.64 -22.54 8.82
CA SER A 111 3.96 -22.01 9.22
C SER A 111 4.64 -21.14 8.15
N THR A 112 4.19 -21.22 6.90
CA THR A 112 4.71 -20.43 5.77
C THR A 112 3.95 -19.12 5.57
N VAL A 113 2.88 -18.90 6.33
CA VAL A 113 2.05 -17.69 6.26
C VAL A 113 2.49 -16.69 7.32
N PRO A 114 2.94 -15.47 6.94
CA PRO A 114 3.37 -14.47 7.91
C PRO A 114 2.21 -13.96 8.78
N PRO A 115 2.48 -13.34 9.95
CA PRO A 115 1.45 -12.66 10.71
C PRO A 115 0.89 -11.47 9.92
N ALA A 116 -0.35 -11.09 10.23
CA ALA A 116 -0.99 -9.91 9.66
C ALA A 116 -1.01 -8.78 10.68
N HIS A 117 -0.51 -7.61 10.29
CA HIS A 117 -0.60 -6.39 11.06
C HIS A 117 -1.12 -5.26 10.16
N PHE A 118 -1.73 -4.26 10.78
CA PHE A 118 -2.41 -3.19 10.08
C PHE A 118 -1.89 -1.83 10.55
N CYS A 119 -1.37 -1.06 9.61
CA CYS A 119 -0.85 0.28 9.88
C CYS A 119 -1.62 1.30 9.06
N LYS A 120 -2.60 1.94 9.70
CA LYS A 120 -3.41 3.01 9.14
C LYS A 120 -2.57 4.28 8.99
N GLY A 121 -2.86 5.04 7.94
CA GLY A 121 -2.28 6.34 7.67
C GLY A 121 -3.35 7.31 7.21
N HIS A 122 -3.39 8.47 7.83
CA HIS A 122 -4.33 9.55 7.56
C HIS A 122 -3.74 10.57 6.60
N TYR A 123 -4.61 11.16 5.81
CA TYR A 123 -4.27 12.26 4.92
C TYR A 123 -5.17 13.45 5.19
N PHE A 124 -4.56 14.63 5.18
CA PHE A 124 -5.25 15.91 5.19
C PHE A 124 -5.03 16.62 3.86
N SER A 125 -6.06 17.26 3.34
CA SER A 125 -5.95 18.13 2.17
C SER A 125 -5.70 19.57 2.60
N LEU A 126 -4.98 20.33 1.78
CA LEU A 126 -4.80 21.76 1.97
C LEU A 126 -6.00 22.53 1.43
N GLN A 127 -6.60 23.40 2.22
CA GLN A 127 -7.56 24.36 1.69
C GLN A 127 -6.84 25.42 0.84
N GLY A 128 -7.22 25.50 -0.45
CA GLY A 128 -6.63 26.43 -1.40
C GLY A 128 -5.44 25.87 -2.16
N ARG A 129 -4.66 26.76 -2.78
CA ARG A 129 -3.58 26.38 -3.70
C ARG A 129 -2.34 25.89 -2.94
N SER A 130 -1.74 24.80 -3.44
CA SER A 130 -0.41 24.37 -2.96
C SER A 130 0.64 25.48 -3.15
N PRO A 131 1.44 25.79 -2.13
CA PRO A 131 2.58 26.69 -2.28
C PRO A 131 3.80 25.97 -2.91
N PHE A 132 3.71 24.65 -3.13
CA PHE A 132 4.77 23.82 -3.68
C PHE A 132 4.38 23.29 -5.07
N ALA A 133 5.34 23.27 -5.98
CA ALA A 133 5.20 22.67 -7.31
C ALA A 133 5.67 21.20 -7.35
N ARG A 134 6.41 20.76 -6.33
CA ARG A 134 6.98 19.41 -6.21
C ARG A 134 6.53 18.74 -4.92
N LEU A 135 6.69 17.43 -4.87
CA LEU A 135 6.49 16.66 -3.66
C LEU A 135 7.61 16.99 -2.65
N VAL A 136 7.27 17.09 -1.36
CA VAL A 136 8.23 17.43 -0.30
C VAL A 136 8.22 16.33 0.76
N TYR A 137 9.38 15.70 0.94
CA TYR A 137 9.59 14.62 1.90
C TYR A 137 10.60 15.08 2.95
N PRO A 138 10.16 15.49 4.16
CA PRO A 138 11.08 15.78 5.24
C PRO A 138 11.84 14.51 5.66
N VAL A 139 13.13 14.65 5.95
CA VAL A 139 13.94 13.55 6.51
C VAL A 139 13.33 13.12 7.84
N HIS A 140 13.20 11.81 8.03
CA HIS A 140 12.66 11.22 9.26
C HIS A 140 13.42 11.74 10.48
N THR A 141 12.68 12.25 11.47
CA THR A 141 13.19 12.33 12.84
C THR A 141 12.85 11.03 13.55
N SER A 142 13.66 10.60 14.52
CA SER A 142 13.45 9.38 15.34
C SER A 142 12.07 9.27 16.00
N ALA A 143 11.27 10.34 16.02
CA ALA A 143 9.94 10.41 16.62
C ALA A 143 8.75 10.23 15.64
N GLY A 144 8.96 10.00 14.34
CA GLY A 144 7.84 9.74 13.41
C GLY A 144 8.20 9.76 11.93
N LEU A 145 7.34 9.14 11.09
CA LEU A 145 7.35 9.39 9.65
C LEU A 145 7.04 10.87 9.44
N GLY A 146 7.95 11.61 8.79
CA GLY A 146 7.70 13.02 8.53
C GLY A 146 6.52 13.17 7.59
N THR A 147 5.60 14.09 7.88
CA THR A 147 4.40 14.33 7.07
C THR A 147 4.79 14.80 5.67
N HIS A 148 4.73 13.90 4.69
CA HIS A 148 5.03 14.26 3.31
C HIS A 148 3.98 15.24 2.78
N LEU A 149 4.39 16.08 1.84
CA LEU A 149 3.48 16.77 0.94
C LEU A 149 3.50 16.06 -0.41
N THR A 150 2.32 15.65 -0.87
CA THR A 150 2.09 15.19 -2.22
C THR A 150 1.12 16.09 -2.95
N LEU A 151 1.11 16.00 -4.28
CA LEU A 151 0.18 16.68 -5.16
C LEU A 151 -0.61 15.61 -5.90
N ASP A 152 -1.91 15.83 -6.08
CA ASP A 152 -2.65 15.07 -7.09
C ASP A 152 -2.47 15.68 -8.48
N LEU A 153 -3.06 15.03 -9.50
CA LEU A 153 -2.94 15.46 -10.89
C LEU A 153 -3.59 16.82 -11.18
N ALA A 154 -4.48 17.29 -10.31
CA ALA A 154 -5.06 18.64 -10.39
C ALA A 154 -4.21 19.69 -9.63
N GLY A 155 -3.10 19.27 -9.01
CA GLY A 155 -2.21 20.14 -8.23
C GLY A 155 -2.70 20.41 -6.81
N GLN A 156 -3.71 19.68 -6.33
CA GLN A 156 -4.20 19.83 -4.95
C GLN A 156 -3.22 19.16 -3.99
N ALA A 157 -2.80 19.92 -2.97
CA ALA A 157 -1.86 19.44 -1.96
C ALA A 157 -2.54 18.51 -0.95
N ARG A 158 -1.84 17.43 -0.61
CA ARG A 158 -2.21 16.50 0.44
C ARG A 158 -1.01 16.25 1.35
N PHE A 159 -1.29 16.09 2.63
CA PHE A 159 -0.32 15.85 3.67
C PHE A 159 -0.52 14.48 4.26
N GLY A 160 0.57 13.76 4.51
CA GLY A 160 0.56 12.43 5.12
C GLY A 160 1.35 11.42 4.30
N PRO A 161 1.15 10.12 4.53
CA PRO A 161 0.39 9.57 5.64
C PRO A 161 1.13 9.69 6.98
N ASP A 162 0.39 9.69 8.07
CA ASP A 162 0.94 9.36 9.40
C ASP A 162 0.96 7.84 9.65
N VAL A 163 1.14 7.48 10.92
CA VAL A 163 1.15 6.10 11.42
C VAL A 163 0.17 5.95 12.57
N GLU A 164 -0.70 4.97 12.43
CA GLU A 164 -1.54 4.42 13.49
C GLU A 164 -1.54 2.89 13.35
N TRP A 165 -1.04 2.19 14.37
CA TRP A 165 -1.13 0.74 14.41
C TRP A 165 -2.49 0.35 14.96
N LEU A 166 -3.24 -0.43 14.18
CA LEU A 166 -4.53 -0.94 14.64
C LEU A 166 -4.32 -2.18 15.50
N ALA A 167 -5.15 -2.35 16.53
CA ALA A 167 -5.09 -3.54 17.37
C ALA A 167 -5.28 -4.80 16.52
N ALA A 168 -4.50 -5.85 16.81
CA ALA A 168 -4.51 -7.11 16.08
C ALA A 168 -5.89 -7.80 16.06
N GLN A 169 -6.78 -7.42 16.98
CA GLN A 169 -8.14 -7.94 17.12
C GLN A 169 -9.15 -7.35 16.13
N ALA A 170 -8.76 -6.38 15.29
CA ALA A 170 -9.54 -6.01 14.11
C ALA A 170 -9.45 -7.15 13.08
N ALA A 171 -10.22 -8.22 13.35
CA ALA A 171 -10.49 -9.36 12.50
C ALA A 171 -9.29 -9.96 11.74
N ALA A 172 -8.24 -10.37 12.46
CA ALA A 172 -7.07 -11.06 11.88
C ALA A 172 -7.41 -12.32 11.05
N ASP A 173 -8.62 -12.86 11.20
CA ASP A 173 -9.14 -14.02 10.47
C ASP A 173 -10.19 -13.67 9.39
N ALA A 174 -10.52 -12.38 9.21
CA ALA A 174 -11.42 -11.96 8.13
C ALA A 174 -10.72 -12.13 6.78
N VAL A 175 -11.41 -12.79 5.86
CA VAL A 175 -10.97 -12.98 4.47
C VAL A 175 -11.59 -11.97 3.52
N VAL A 176 -12.73 -11.38 3.92
CA VAL A 176 -13.39 -10.28 3.22
C VAL A 176 -12.95 -8.95 3.85
N PRO A 177 -12.45 -7.97 3.07
CA PRO A 177 -11.99 -6.69 3.61
C PRO A 177 -13.06 -5.91 4.39
N ASP A 178 -14.32 -5.96 3.97
CA ASP A 178 -15.42 -5.27 4.65
C ASP A 178 -15.70 -5.83 6.06
N ASP A 179 -15.36 -7.10 6.28
CA ASP A 179 -15.48 -7.77 7.59
C ASP A 179 -14.30 -7.44 8.51
N LEU A 180 -13.29 -6.67 8.06
CA LEU A 180 -12.17 -6.28 8.91
C LEU A 180 -12.60 -5.40 10.09
N GLY A 181 -13.77 -4.77 10.01
CA GLY A 181 -14.28 -3.89 11.05
C GLY A 181 -13.43 -2.64 11.27
N VAL A 182 -12.62 -2.26 10.27
CA VAL A 182 -11.73 -1.10 10.38
C VAL A 182 -12.46 0.19 10.02
N ASP A 183 -12.32 1.18 10.89
CA ASP A 183 -12.80 2.54 10.64
C ASP A 183 -11.82 3.31 9.73
N TYR A 184 -12.24 3.62 8.52
CA TYR A 184 -11.48 4.42 7.54
C TYR A 184 -11.68 5.93 7.69
N ARG A 185 -12.50 6.41 8.65
CA ARG A 185 -12.67 7.84 8.89
C ARG A 185 -11.35 8.48 9.32
N VAL A 186 -11.17 9.72 8.91
CA VAL A 186 -10.03 10.54 9.33
C VAL A 186 -10.36 11.23 10.64
N ASP A 187 -9.55 10.96 11.67
CA ASP A 187 -9.67 11.64 12.95
C ASP A 187 -9.17 13.08 12.83
N ASN A 188 -10.10 14.03 12.87
CA ASN A 188 -9.80 15.45 12.75
C ASN A 188 -8.93 15.98 13.92
N SER A 189 -8.90 15.31 15.07
CA SER A 189 -8.05 15.72 16.20
C SER A 189 -6.54 15.64 15.85
N ARG A 190 -6.18 14.87 14.81
CA ARG A 190 -4.80 14.76 14.32
C ARG A 190 -4.30 16.00 13.57
N ALA A 191 -5.19 16.91 13.17
CA ALA A 191 -4.82 18.09 12.38
C ALA A 191 -3.72 18.93 13.05
N GLU A 192 -3.78 19.11 14.39
CA GLU A 192 -2.79 19.89 15.13
C GLU A 192 -1.37 19.29 15.03
N VAL A 193 -1.27 17.96 15.08
CA VAL A 193 0.00 17.24 14.93
C VAL A 193 0.55 17.42 13.51
N PHE A 194 -0.32 17.30 12.50
CA PHE A 194 0.07 17.55 11.10
C PHE A 194 0.56 18.97 10.91
N GLU A 195 -0.18 19.98 11.39
CA GLU A 195 0.23 21.37 11.25
C GLU A 195 1.60 21.63 11.87
N ARG A 196 1.85 21.10 13.06
CA ARG A 196 3.15 21.23 13.74
C ARG A 196 4.28 20.62 12.92
N ASP A 197 4.06 19.45 12.33
CA ASP A 197 5.10 18.74 11.58
C ASP A 197 5.33 19.37 10.19
N ILE A 198 4.27 19.81 9.51
CA ILE A 198 4.35 20.55 8.24
C ILE A 198 5.10 21.87 8.45
N ARG A 199 4.84 22.59 9.54
CA ARG A 199 5.53 23.86 9.88
C ARG A 199 7.04 23.74 10.01
N ARG A 200 7.57 22.52 10.17
CA ARG A 200 9.02 22.29 10.15
C ARG A 200 9.64 22.67 8.80
N TYR A 201 9.00 22.29 7.69
CA TYR A 201 9.47 22.58 6.33
C TYR A 201 8.64 23.66 5.60
N TRP A 202 7.45 24.01 6.10
CA TRP A 202 6.62 25.11 5.58
C TRP A 202 6.06 25.97 6.71
N PRO A 203 6.85 26.92 7.26
CA PRO A 203 6.42 27.76 8.39
C PRO A 203 5.16 28.60 8.10
N GLY A 204 4.93 28.95 6.83
CA GLY A 204 3.83 29.79 6.38
C GLY A 204 2.49 29.10 6.19
N LEU A 205 2.32 27.85 6.63
CA LEU A 205 1.02 27.15 6.62
C LEU A 205 -0.07 28.01 7.30
N PRO A 206 -1.21 28.34 6.69
CA PRO A 206 -2.26 29.06 7.41
C PRO A 206 -2.86 28.17 8.51
N ALA A 207 -3.22 28.74 9.66
CA ALA A 207 -3.87 28.00 10.73
C ALA A 207 -5.25 27.49 10.29
N GLY A 208 -5.58 26.22 10.59
CA GLY A 208 -6.86 25.63 10.21
C GLY A 208 -7.01 25.34 8.72
N ALA A 209 -5.91 25.38 7.94
CA ALA A 209 -5.95 25.13 6.50
C ALA A 209 -6.03 23.64 6.14
N LEU A 210 -5.96 22.73 7.12
CA LEU A 210 -6.03 21.29 6.89
C LEU A 210 -7.46 20.79 7.03
N LEU A 211 -7.95 20.15 5.97
CA LEU A 211 -9.25 19.48 5.96
C LEU A 211 -9.04 17.96 5.92
N PRO A 212 -9.77 17.17 6.74
CA PRO A 212 -9.76 15.72 6.62
C PRO A 212 -9.97 15.28 5.18
N ALA A 213 -9.11 14.39 4.67
CA ALA A 213 -9.25 13.84 3.32
C ALA A 213 -9.66 12.37 3.39
N TYR A 214 -8.69 11.45 3.41
CA TYR A 214 -8.93 10.01 3.46
C TYR A 214 -7.90 9.33 4.35
N SER A 215 -8.13 8.05 4.62
CA SER A 215 -7.12 7.17 5.23
C SER A 215 -6.93 5.91 4.39
N GLY A 216 -5.79 5.27 4.57
CA GLY A 216 -5.50 3.96 3.99
C GLY A 216 -4.78 3.08 5.00
N ILE A 217 -4.81 1.77 4.79
CA ILE A 217 -4.18 0.79 5.68
C ILE A 217 -3.09 0.06 4.91
N ARG A 218 -1.91 -0.01 5.50
CA ARG A 218 -0.80 -0.80 4.96
C ARG A 218 -0.89 -2.23 5.48
N PRO A 219 -0.83 -3.26 4.60
CA PRO A 219 -0.64 -4.64 5.04
C PRO A 219 0.79 -4.80 5.55
N LYS A 220 0.96 -5.20 6.81
CA LYS A 220 2.27 -5.37 7.45
C LYS A 220 2.46 -6.83 7.85
N THR A 221 3.66 -7.37 7.65
CA THR A 221 4.05 -8.73 8.07
C THR A 221 4.87 -8.74 9.37
N VAL A 222 5.13 -7.55 9.92
CA VAL A 222 5.82 -7.34 11.19
C VAL A 222 5.11 -6.27 12.01
N GLY A 223 5.18 -6.39 13.33
CA GLY A 223 4.48 -5.50 14.26
C GLY A 223 5.20 -4.18 14.55
N PRO A 224 4.61 -3.31 15.38
CA PRO A 224 5.23 -2.06 15.82
C PRO A 224 6.57 -2.31 16.53
N GLY A 225 7.54 -1.42 16.32
CA GLY A 225 8.86 -1.50 16.95
C GLY A 225 9.84 -2.46 16.26
N VAL A 226 9.38 -3.22 15.26
CA VAL A 226 10.23 -4.09 14.43
C VAL A 226 10.59 -3.33 13.13
N PRO A 227 11.82 -3.45 12.61
CA PRO A 227 12.17 -2.93 11.30
C PRO A 227 11.19 -3.41 10.22
N ALA A 228 10.83 -2.54 9.28
CA ALA A 228 9.94 -2.90 8.20
C ALA A 228 10.48 -4.11 7.42
N ALA A 229 9.64 -5.11 7.23
CA ALA A 229 9.95 -6.26 6.40
C ALA A 229 9.85 -5.89 4.91
N ASP A 230 10.55 -6.65 4.07
CA ASP A 230 10.42 -6.57 2.62
C ASP A 230 9.08 -7.19 2.16
N PHE A 231 8.73 -7.01 0.90
CA PHE A 231 7.65 -7.74 0.25
C PHE A 231 7.89 -9.25 0.36
N CYS A 232 6.82 -10.00 0.64
CA CYS A 232 6.88 -11.45 0.69
C CYS A 232 6.10 -12.04 -0.49
N ILE A 233 6.84 -12.56 -1.46
CA ILE A 233 6.30 -13.37 -2.56
C ILE A 233 6.61 -14.83 -2.22
N SER A 234 5.61 -15.53 -1.69
CA SER A 234 5.73 -16.90 -1.19
C SER A 234 5.19 -17.86 -2.24
N GLY A 235 6.08 -18.60 -2.90
CA GLY A 235 5.74 -19.55 -3.96
C GLY A 235 6.07 -21.01 -3.62
N PRO A 236 5.88 -21.93 -4.59
CA PRO A 236 6.07 -23.37 -4.40
C PRO A 236 7.43 -23.75 -3.82
N ALA A 237 8.51 -23.05 -4.19
CA ALA A 237 9.84 -23.31 -3.65
C ALA A 237 9.93 -23.09 -2.12
N GLN A 238 9.10 -22.20 -1.56
CA GLN A 238 9.08 -21.89 -0.13
C GLN A 238 8.12 -22.79 0.66
N HIS A 239 6.95 -23.11 0.11
CA HIS A 239 5.88 -23.80 0.86
C HIS A 239 5.45 -25.16 0.29
N GLY A 240 5.97 -25.58 -0.85
CA GLY A 240 5.74 -26.91 -1.42
C GLY A 240 4.40 -27.12 -2.15
N VAL A 241 3.62 -26.07 -2.39
CA VAL A 241 2.31 -26.16 -3.07
C VAL A 241 2.43 -25.55 -4.47
N ALA A 242 2.57 -26.39 -5.49
CA ALA A 242 2.84 -25.99 -6.88
C ALA A 242 1.83 -24.99 -7.48
N SER A 243 0.60 -25.04 -7.01
CA SER A 243 -0.55 -24.31 -7.54
C SER A 243 -0.84 -23.00 -6.81
N TRP A 244 0.00 -22.58 -5.86
CA TRP A 244 -0.23 -21.39 -5.04
C TRP A 244 0.97 -20.44 -5.05
N VAL A 245 0.70 -19.15 -5.18
CA VAL A 245 1.62 -18.06 -4.81
C VAL A 245 0.88 -17.05 -3.96
N GLY A 246 1.45 -16.67 -2.81
CA GLY A 246 0.91 -15.65 -1.91
C GLY A 246 1.75 -14.38 -1.90
N LEU A 247 1.09 -13.23 -2.01
CA LEU A 247 1.71 -11.92 -1.85
C LEU A 247 1.31 -11.35 -0.49
N TYR A 248 2.30 -11.16 0.40
CA TYR A 248 2.08 -10.65 1.75
C TYR A 248 2.91 -9.39 2.00
N GLY A 249 2.33 -8.44 2.73
CA GLY A 249 3.05 -7.22 3.11
C GLY A 249 3.33 -6.28 1.94
N ILE A 250 2.54 -6.33 0.86
CA ILE A 250 2.69 -5.43 -0.30
C ILE A 250 2.19 -4.02 0.08
N GLU A 251 3.00 -3.31 0.86
CA GLU A 251 2.82 -1.90 1.18
C GLU A 251 3.53 -0.99 0.16
N SER A 252 3.83 0.26 0.51
CA SER A 252 4.66 1.13 -0.34
C SER A 252 6.06 0.53 -0.54
N PRO A 253 6.61 0.49 -1.77
CA PRO A 253 6.16 1.15 -3.00
C PRO A 253 5.34 0.26 -3.98
N GLY A 254 4.39 -0.54 -3.49
CA GLY A 254 3.68 -1.59 -4.25
C GLY A 254 2.97 -1.11 -5.53
N LEU A 255 2.46 0.11 -5.55
CA LEU A 255 1.90 0.72 -6.77
C LEU A 255 2.98 0.93 -7.84
N THR A 256 4.10 1.54 -7.47
CA THR A 256 5.21 1.81 -8.38
C THR A 256 5.82 0.52 -8.91
N SER A 257 5.88 -0.52 -8.07
CA SER A 257 6.46 -1.82 -8.42
C SER A 257 5.44 -2.83 -8.95
N CYS A 258 4.20 -2.42 -9.29
CA CYS A 258 3.14 -3.39 -9.60
C CYS A 258 3.44 -4.29 -10.81
N LEU A 259 4.10 -3.76 -11.85
CA LEU A 259 4.47 -4.54 -13.04
C LEU A 259 5.64 -5.51 -12.74
N PRO A 260 6.78 -5.06 -12.18
CA PRO A 260 7.83 -6.01 -11.76
C PRO A 260 7.37 -7.03 -10.71
N LEU A 261 6.41 -6.67 -9.85
CA LEU A 261 5.79 -7.63 -8.92
C LEU A 261 5.05 -8.74 -9.66
N ALA A 262 4.35 -8.41 -10.75
CA ALA A 262 3.70 -9.42 -11.58
C ALA A 262 4.73 -10.36 -12.25
N ASP A 263 5.85 -9.82 -12.74
CA ASP A 263 6.95 -10.62 -13.28
C ASP A 263 7.54 -11.56 -12.22
N ALA A 264 7.79 -11.06 -11.00
CA ALA A 264 8.28 -11.87 -9.89
C ALA A 264 7.29 -12.97 -9.45
N VAL A 265 5.98 -12.74 -9.60
CA VAL A 265 4.96 -13.77 -9.37
C VAL A 265 5.04 -14.86 -10.44
N LEU A 266 5.23 -14.49 -11.71
CA LEU A 266 5.41 -15.46 -12.80
C LEU A 266 6.68 -16.28 -12.61
N GLU A 267 7.78 -15.65 -12.20
CA GLU A 267 9.04 -16.33 -11.85
C GLU A 267 8.85 -17.30 -10.68
N ALA A 268 8.09 -16.89 -9.65
CA ALA A 268 7.78 -17.77 -8.52
C ALA A 268 6.88 -18.96 -8.90
N LEU A 269 6.08 -18.85 -9.96
CA LEU A 269 5.21 -19.92 -10.47
C LEU A 269 5.93 -20.93 -11.37
N ALA A 270 7.10 -20.57 -11.91
CA ALA A 270 7.88 -21.39 -12.84
C ALA A 270 8.64 -22.52 -12.13
#